data_AF-A0A1J5DNS2-F1
#
_entry.id   AF-A0A1J5DNS2-F1
#
_cell.length_a   1.000
_cell.length_b   1.000
_cell.length_c   1.000
_cell.angle_alpha   90.00
_cell.angle_beta   90.00
_cell.angle_gamma   90.00
#
_symmetry.space_group_name_H-M   'P 1'
#
loop_
_entity.id
_entity.type
_entity.pdbx_description
1 polymer ?
#
loop_
_entity_poly.entity_id
_entity_poly.type
_entity_poly.pdbx_seq_one_letter_code
_entity_poly.pdbx_strand_id
1 'polypeptide(L)'
;MSLLVFVCVLGACDNEPSTLSADTSTRADTSADTSTCVTETAPEGFAITRTYDANGNEVRETFNGEVTLTLTYTYDADGNVLTKTDSLGTSTTYTYDADGNKLTETYSNGEVTTYTYDAEGNMLTETGPDGSTYTYDADGNKLTWADSYGYVTWTYTYDADGNMLTETYYNGDVTTHTYDANGNMLTETYSDGTSRTYTYGADGNMLTETDPEGRTTTYTYGCP
;
A
#
# COMPACT_ATOMS: atom_id res chain seq x y z
N MET A 1 -15.19 -26.68 4.38
CA MET A 1 -13.94 -25.91 4.47
C MET A 1 -12.87 -26.70 3.77
N SER A 2 -12.56 -26.37 2.52
CA SER A 2 -11.50 -27.04 1.78
C SER A 2 -10.65 -25.99 1.07
N LEU A 3 -9.41 -25.96 1.51
CA LEU A 3 -8.26 -25.22 1.02
C LEU A 3 -7.98 -25.64 -0.43
N LEU A 4 -7.74 -24.70 -1.36
CA LEU A 4 -7.14 -25.03 -2.65
C LEU A 4 -5.66 -24.65 -2.63
N VAL A 5 -4.84 -25.69 -2.71
CA VAL A 5 -3.38 -25.69 -2.83
C VAL A 5 -3.02 -25.49 -4.31
N PHE A 6 -2.15 -24.53 -4.62
CA PHE A 6 -1.48 -24.47 -5.94
C PHE A 6 -0.32 -25.47 -5.94
N VAL A 7 -0.44 -26.54 -6.73
CA VAL A 7 0.66 -27.45 -7.02
C VAL A 7 1.24 -27.08 -8.38
N CYS A 8 2.52 -26.67 -8.39
CA CYS A 8 3.32 -26.56 -9.60
C CYS A 8 3.98 -27.92 -9.88
N VAL A 9 3.75 -28.51 -11.05
CA VAL A 9 4.49 -29.67 -11.55
C VAL A 9 5.08 -29.31 -12.92
N LEU A 10 6.41 -29.35 -13.04
CA LEU A 10 7.11 -29.50 -14.32
C LEU A 10 7.31 -30.99 -14.62
N GLY A 11 7.00 -31.41 -15.85
CA GLY A 11 7.35 -32.73 -16.38
C GLY A 11 6.53 -33.11 -17.62
N ALA A 12 7.18 -33.06 -18.79
CA ALA A 12 6.60 -33.15 -20.14
C ALA A 12 6.00 -34.52 -20.51
N CYS A 13 4.90 -34.56 -21.29
CA CYS A 13 4.92 -34.74 -22.76
C CYS A 13 3.53 -35.13 -23.33
N ASP A 14 3.21 -34.47 -24.44
CA ASP A 14 2.36 -34.85 -25.58
C ASP A 14 0.83 -34.60 -25.59
N ASN A 15 0.52 -33.60 -26.45
CA ASN A 15 -0.56 -33.48 -27.43
C ASN A 15 -1.99 -33.15 -26.97
N GLU A 16 -2.35 -31.87 -27.08
CA GLU A 16 -3.33 -31.31 -28.04
C GLU A 16 -3.27 -29.77 -27.96
N PRO A 17 -3.63 -28.99 -29.01
CA PRO A 17 -3.46 -27.55 -29.00
C PRO A 17 -4.62 -26.90 -28.23
N SER A 18 -4.41 -26.48 -26.99
CA SER A 18 -5.36 -25.59 -26.31
C SER A 18 -5.18 -24.19 -26.87
N THR A 19 -6.12 -23.83 -27.75
CA THR A 19 -6.28 -22.48 -28.28
C THR A 19 -6.37 -21.47 -27.14
N LEU A 20 -5.43 -20.53 -27.12
CA LEU A 20 -5.56 -19.26 -26.43
C LEU A 20 -6.85 -18.62 -26.96
N SER A 21 -7.95 -18.71 -26.21
CA SER A 21 -9.20 -18.05 -26.58
C SER A 21 -8.95 -16.56 -26.45
N ALA A 22 -8.81 -15.89 -27.59
CA ALA A 22 -8.82 -14.45 -27.69
C ALA A 22 -10.02 -13.93 -26.89
N ASP A 23 -9.74 -13.16 -25.84
CA ASP A 23 -10.76 -12.51 -25.04
C ASP A 23 -11.50 -11.53 -25.96
N THR A 24 -12.74 -11.86 -26.28
CA THR A 24 -13.58 -11.07 -27.16
C THR A 24 -14.05 -9.85 -26.39
N SER A 25 -13.26 -8.78 -26.45
CA SER A 25 -13.70 -7.41 -26.20
C SER A 25 -14.92 -7.12 -27.10
N THR A 26 -16.12 -7.21 -26.53
CA THR A 26 -17.36 -6.90 -27.23
C THR A 26 -17.64 -5.40 -27.07
N ARG A 27 -17.26 -4.64 -28.11
CA ARG A 27 -17.54 -3.20 -28.20
C ARG A 27 -19.00 -2.96 -28.61
N ALA A 28 -19.84 -2.59 -27.65
CA ALA A 28 -21.13 -1.92 -27.84
C ALA A 28 -21.11 -0.67 -26.91
N ASP A 29 -21.58 0.54 -27.20
CA ASP A 29 -22.53 1.06 -28.17
C ASP A 29 -22.35 2.60 -28.26
N THR A 30 -22.99 3.17 -29.27
CA THR A 30 -23.22 4.56 -29.68
C THR A 30 -23.61 5.58 -28.60
N SER A 31 -22.70 6.50 -28.27
CA SER A 31 -23.05 7.88 -27.89
C SER A 31 -21.85 8.80 -28.15
N ALA A 32 -22.10 10.07 -28.43
CA ALA A 32 -21.08 11.06 -28.81
C ALA A 32 -20.24 11.54 -27.61
N ASP A 33 -19.62 10.59 -26.90
CA ASP A 33 -18.59 10.82 -25.92
C ASP A 33 -17.37 10.04 -26.44
N THR A 34 -16.22 10.68 -26.60
CA THR A 34 -14.97 10.05 -27.08
C THR A 34 -14.36 9.10 -26.04
N SER A 35 -15.20 8.59 -25.15
CA SER A 35 -14.90 7.80 -23.99
C SER A 35 -14.77 6.33 -24.36
N THR A 36 -13.58 5.78 -24.13
CA THR A 36 -13.36 4.34 -24.28
C THR A 36 -13.94 3.64 -23.06
N CYS A 37 -14.68 2.55 -23.27
CA CYS A 37 -15.28 1.75 -22.20
C CYS A 37 -14.62 0.36 -22.17
N VAL A 38 -14.19 -0.09 -21.00
CA VAL A 38 -13.62 -1.41 -20.76
C VAL A 38 -14.39 -2.08 -19.63
N THR A 39 -14.91 -3.28 -19.89
CA THR A 39 -15.61 -4.09 -18.88
C THR A 39 -14.85 -5.39 -18.67
N GLU A 40 -14.48 -5.64 -17.42
CA GLU A 40 -13.91 -6.90 -16.96
C GLU A 40 -14.97 -7.65 -16.15
N THR A 41 -15.24 -8.90 -16.50
CA THR A 41 -16.26 -9.72 -15.83
C THR A 41 -15.58 -10.83 -15.04
N ALA A 42 -15.83 -10.89 -13.74
CA ALA A 42 -15.40 -11.99 -12.88
C ALA A 42 -16.50 -13.07 -12.80
N PRO A 43 -16.18 -14.30 -12.38
CA PRO A 43 -17.18 -15.32 -12.07
C PRO A 43 -18.18 -14.79 -11.02
N GLU A 44 -19.40 -15.32 -11.05
CA GLU A 44 -20.50 -14.98 -10.10
C GLU A 44 -21.17 -13.61 -10.29
N GLY A 45 -21.06 -13.02 -11.49
CA GLY A 45 -21.87 -11.85 -11.87
C GLY A 45 -21.33 -10.52 -11.38
N PHE A 46 -20.14 -10.52 -10.77
CA PHE A 46 -19.39 -9.30 -10.49
C PHE A 46 -18.68 -8.81 -11.76
N ALA A 47 -18.84 -7.53 -12.09
CA ALA A 47 -18.14 -6.90 -13.20
C ALA A 47 -17.62 -5.53 -12.80
N ILE A 48 -16.42 -5.19 -13.26
CA ILE A 48 -15.86 -3.84 -13.13
C ILE A 48 -15.91 -3.18 -14.51
N THR A 49 -16.54 -2.01 -14.60
CA THR A 49 -16.57 -1.20 -15.82
C THR A 49 -15.83 0.10 -15.60
N ARG A 50 -14.85 0.38 -16.47
CA ARG A 50 -14.06 1.61 -16.49
C ARG A 50 -14.36 2.40 -17.75
N THR A 51 -14.49 3.71 -17.60
CA THR A 51 -14.59 4.62 -18.75
C THR A 51 -13.50 5.66 -18.69
N TYR A 52 -12.99 6.05 -19.85
CA TYR A 52 -11.83 6.93 -19.99
C TYR A 52 -12.16 8.20 -20.76
N ASP A 53 -11.46 9.31 -20.51
CA ASP A 53 -11.55 10.51 -21.35
C ASP A 53 -10.78 10.36 -22.69
N ALA A 54 -10.73 11.43 -23.49
CA ALA A 54 -10.00 11.44 -24.76
C ALA A 54 -8.46 11.36 -24.61
N ASN A 55 -7.93 11.67 -23.43
CA ASN A 55 -6.51 11.56 -23.10
C ASN A 55 -6.15 10.18 -22.53
N GLY A 56 -7.15 9.32 -22.28
CA GLY A 56 -6.96 8.00 -21.70
C GLY A 56 -7.00 7.96 -20.18
N ASN A 57 -7.40 9.05 -19.51
CA ASN A 57 -7.54 9.08 -18.05
C ASN A 57 -8.87 8.43 -17.63
N GLU A 58 -8.88 7.65 -16.55
CA GLU A 58 -10.08 6.96 -16.08
C GLU A 58 -11.08 7.92 -15.42
N VAL A 59 -12.17 8.28 -16.09
CA VAL A 59 -13.16 9.22 -15.52
C VAL A 59 -14.19 8.56 -14.60
N ARG A 60 -14.35 7.23 -14.69
CA ARG A 60 -15.30 6.49 -13.85
C ARG A 60 -14.96 5.02 -13.73
N GLU A 61 -15.04 4.51 -12.51
CA GLU A 61 -15.03 3.08 -12.18
C GLU A 61 -16.41 2.68 -11.67
N THR A 62 -16.94 1.54 -12.13
CA THR A 62 -18.22 1.01 -11.67
C THR A 62 -18.07 -0.45 -11.28
N PHE A 63 -18.37 -0.76 -10.03
CA PHE A 63 -18.41 -2.11 -9.49
C PHE A 63 -19.86 -2.61 -9.55
N ASN A 64 -20.14 -3.51 -10.49
CA ASN A 64 -21.45 -4.12 -10.68
C ASN A 64 -21.48 -5.48 -9.98
N GLY A 65 -22.06 -5.53 -8.78
CA GLY A 65 -22.38 -6.77 -8.07
C GLY A 65 -23.86 -6.81 -7.67
N GLU A 66 -24.16 -7.31 -6.48
CA GLU A 66 -25.51 -7.21 -5.89
C GLU A 66 -25.93 -5.74 -5.69
N VAL A 67 -24.97 -4.87 -5.43
CA VAL A 67 -25.11 -3.41 -5.38
C VAL A 67 -24.15 -2.81 -6.42
N THR A 68 -24.61 -1.78 -7.13
CA THR A 68 -23.75 -0.98 -8.01
C THR A 68 -23.11 0.16 -7.22
N LEU A 69 -21.79 0.19 -7.21
CA LEU A 69 -21.00 1.30 -6.65
C LEU A 69 -20.24 1.99 -7.78
N THR A 70 -20.07 3.30 -7.67
CA THR A 70 -19.40 4.11 -8.69
C THR A 70 -18.40 5.04 -8.04
N LEU A 71 -17.22 5.14 -8.64
CA LEU A 71 -16.23 6.17 -8.38
C LEU A 71 -16.12 7.03 -9.64
N THR A 72 -16.06 8.35 -9.48
CA THR A 72 -15.84 9.30 -10.57
C THR A 72 -14.61 10.15 -10.29
N TYR A 73 -13.88 10.48 -11.34
CA TYR A 73 -12.62 11.20 -11.27
C TYR A 73 -12.63 12.41 -12.20
N THR A 74 -11.94 13.47 -11.78
CA THR A 74 -11.57 14.59 -12.67
C THR A 74 -10.08 14.77 -12.64
N TYR A 75 -9.54 15.42 -13.68
CA TYR A 75 -8.11 15.51 -13.92
C TYR A 75 -7.71 16.93 -14.30
N ASP A 76 -6.47 17.30 -13.99
CA ASP A 76 -5.82 18.47 -14.58
C ASP A 76 -5.31 18.17 -16.01
N ALA A 77 -4.61 19.14 -16.60
CA ALA A 77 -4.08 19.00 -17.95
C ALA A 77 -2.91 18.00 -18.06
N ASP A 78 -2.23 17.73 -16.94
CA ASP A 78 -1.07 16.83 -16.87
C ASP A 78 -1.48 15.40 -16.49
N GLY A 79 -2.77 15.17 -16.22
CA GLY A 79 -3.34 13.86 -15.89
C GLY A 79 -3.34 13.54 -14.40
N ASN A 80 -3.11 14.53 -13.53
CA ASN A 80 -3.24 14.35 -12.09
C ASN A 80 -4.71 14.41 -11.66
N VAL A 81 -5.12 13.54 -10.74
CA VAL A 81 -6.51 13.46 -10.27
C VAL A 81 -6.86 14.67 -9.42
N LEU A 82 -7.75 15.55 -9.87
CA LEU A 82 -8.21 16.70 -9.08
C LEU A 82 -9.30 16.35 -8.07
N THR A 83 -10.19 15.41 -8.42
CA THR A 83 -11.28 14.99 -7.53
C THR A 83 -11.55 13.51 -7.65
N LYS A 84 -11.92 12.88 -6.53
CA LYS A 84 -12.49 11.53 -6.48
C LYS A 84 -13.82 11.59 -5.76
N THR A 85 -14.89 11.09 -6.37
CA THR A 85 -16.25 11.13 -5.78
C THR A 85 -16.89 9.75 -5.82
N ASP A 86 -17.42 9.29 -4.68
CA ASP A 86 -18.12 8.00 -4.57
C ASP A 86 -19.60 8.07 -4.96
N SER A 87 -20.28 6.91 -4.92
CA SER A 87 -21.70 6.78 -5.27
C SER A 87 -22.65 7.51 -4.32
N LEU A 88 -22.18 7.93 -3.14
CA LEU A 88 -22.93 8.71 -2.17
C LEU A 88 -22.71 10.22 -2.34
N GLY A 89 -21.84 10.63 -3.27
CA GLY A 89 -21.45 12.01 -3.47
C GLY A 89 -20.37 12.49 -2.49
N THR A 90 -19.77 11.59 -1.71
CA THR A 90 -18.62 11.91 -0.88
C THR A 90 -17.44 12.18 -1.79
N SER A 91 -16.89 13.39 -1.73
CA SER A 91 -15.80 13.82 -2.59
C SER A 91 -14.52 14.09 -1.80
N THR A 92 -13.39 13.72 -2.39
CA THR A 92 -12.05 14.13 -1.96
C THR A 92 -11.41 14.93 -3.09
N THR A 93 -10.82 16.08 -2.78
CA THR A 93 -10.13 16.93 -3.76
C THR A 93 -8.63 16.97 -3.49
N TYR A 94 -7.85 17.07 -4.55
CA TYR A 94 -6.40 17.05 -4.50
C TYR A 94 -5.81 18.28 -5.17
N THR A 95 -4.64 18.71 -4.70
CA THR A 95 -3.82 19.74 -5.36
C THR A 95 -2.40 19.23 -5.53
N TYR A 96 -1.68 19.81 -6.49
CA TYR A 96 -0.35 19.35 -6.90
C TYR A 96 0.59 20.54 -7.11
N ASP A 97 1.89 20.29 -6.96
CA ASP A 97 2.92 21.22 -7.42
C ASP A 97 3.15 21.07 -8.94
N ALA A 98 4.13 21.80 -9.48
CA ALA A 98 4.42 21.80 -10.91
C ALA A 98 5.05 20.48 -11.42
N ASP A 99 5.58 19.66 -10.52
CA ASP A 99 6.22 18.38 -10.82
C ASP A 99 5.23 17.20 -10.63
N GLY A 100 3.98 17.48 -10.24
CA GLY A 100 2.93 16.49 -10.05
C GLY A 100 2.92 15.86 -8.65
N ASN A 101 3.65 16.42 -7.68
CA ASN A 101 3.60 15.94 -6.30
C ASN A 101 2.35 16.47 -5.59
N LYS A 102 1.61 15.59 -4.92
CA LYS A 102 0.34 15.93 -4.25
C LYS A 102 0.60 16.84 -3.05
N LEU A 103 0.17 18.10 -3.10
CA LEU A 103 0.32 19.06 -1.99
C LEU A 103 -0.77 18.93 -0.93
N THR A 104 -2.02 18.67 -1.34
CA THR A 104 -3.14 18.56 -0.40
C THR A 104 -4.10 17.45 -0.77
N GLU A 105 -4.75 16.89 0.25
CA GLU A 105 -5.92 16.04 0.14
C GLU A 105 -7.01 16.60 1.05
N THR A 106 -8.15 17.02 0.50
CA THR A 106 -9.26 17.62 1.23
C THR A 106 -10.48 16.73 1.16
N TYR A 107 -10.94 16.26 2.30
CA TYR A 107 -12.11 15.40 2.44
C TYR A 107 -13.41 16.20 2.41
N SER A 108 -14.54 15.52 2.16
CA SER A 108 -15.86 16.14 2.03
C SER A 108 -16.35 16.88 3.29
N ASN A 109 -15.83 16.50 4.47
CA ASN A 109 -16.10 17.14 5.75
C ASN A 109 -15.23 18.40 5.97
N GLY A 110 -14.34 18.74 5.03
CA GLY A 110 -13.43 19.89 5.10
C GLY A 110 -12.11 19.61 5.83
N GLU A 111 -11.88 18.38 6.29
CA GLU A 111 -10.60 17.95 6.83
C GLU A 111 -9.54 17.92 5.71
N VAL A 112 -8.30 18.31 6.04
CA VAL A 112 -7.22 18.45 5.07
C VAL A 112 -5.97 17.74 5.57
N THR A 113 -5.37 16.93 4.70
CA THR A 113 -4.00 16.45 4.84
C THR A 113 -3.11 17.24 3.89
N THR A 114 -1.94 17.68 4.36
CA THR A 114 -0.96 18.43 3.55
C THR A 114 0.37 17.70 3.48
N TYR A 115 1.06 17.85 2.37
CA TYR A 115 2.35 17.20 2.11
C TYR A 115 3.38 18.22 1.64
N THR A 116 4.65 17.97 1.95
CA THR A 116 5.78 18.74 1.42
C THR A 116 6.84 17.82 0.86
N TYR A 117 7.65 18.35 -0.06
CA TYR A 117 8.63 17.59 -0.82
C TYR A 117 9.94 18.38 -0.92
N ASP A 118 11.06 17.66 -1.11
CA ASP A 118 12.32 18.25 -1.54
C ASP A 118 12.34 18.53 -3.06
N ALA A 119 13.48 19.00 -3.57
CA ALA A 119 13.61 19.34 -4.98
C ALA A 119 13.65 18.12 -5.92
N GLU A 120 13.89 16.94 -5.36
CA GLU A 120 13.93 15.66 -6.08
C GLU A 120 12.58 14.94 -6.04
N GLY A 121 11.58 15.50 -5.33
CA GLY A 121 10.24 14.93 -5.21
C GLY A 121 10.11 13.93 -4.05
N ASN A 122 11.10 13.83 -3.16
CA ASN A 122 10.98 12.98 -1.97
C ASN A 122 10.10 13.69 -0.94
N MET A 123 9.14 12.96 -0.36
CA MET A 123 8.26 13.52 0.67
C MET A 123 9.09 13.88 1.90
N LEU A 124 8.94 15.11 2.42
CA LEU A 124 9.58 15.57 3.65
C LEU A 124 8.63 15.51 4.83
N THR A 125 7.38 15.92 4.64
CA THR A 125 6.38 15.97 5.70
C THR A 125 5.00 15.56 5.23
N GLU A 126 4.23 14.97 6.15
CA GLU A 126 2.79 14.76 6.03
C GLU A 126 2.13 15.31 7.30
N THR A 127 1.16 16.20 7.17
CA THR A 127 0.38 16.74 8.29
C THR A 127 -1.08 16.37 8.11
N GLY A 128 -1.62 15.61 9.05
CA GLY A 128 -3.01 15.16 9.04
C GLY A 128 -4.00 16.24 9.52
N PRO A 129 -5.31 15.99 9.39
CA PRO A 129 -6.34 16.96 9.79
C PRO A 129 -6.38 17.25 11.28
N ASP A 130 -5.92 16.32 12.10
CA ASP A 130 -5.80 16.48 13.55
C ASP A 130 -4.60 17.35 13.96
N GLY A 131 -3.76 17.74 12.99
CA GLY A 131 -2.52 18.51 13.20
C GLY A 131 -1.30 17.66 13.50
N SER A 132 -1.45 16.33 13.63
CA SER A 132 -0.30 15.44 13.79
C SER A 132 0.56 15.45 12.53
N THR A 133 1.88 15.31 12.70
CA THR A 133 2.83 15.43 11.59
C THR A 133 3.81 14.27 11.59
N TYR A 134 4.07 13.72 10.41
CA TYR A 134 5.16 12.79 10.14
C TYR A 134 6.26 13.50 9.35
N THR A 135 7.51 13.10 9.59
CA THR A 135 8.64 13.47 8.72
C THR A 135 9.28 12.23 8.14
N TYR A 136 9.98 12.40 7.02
CA TYR A 136 10.54 11.29 6.26
C TYR A 136 12.00 11.58 5.85
N ASP A 137 12.77 10.52 5.63
CA ASP A 137 14.07 10.59 4.95
C ASP A 137 13.89 10.53 3.42
N ALA A 138 15.01 10.62 2.69
CA ALA A 138 15.00 10.60 1.23
C ALA A 138 14.56 9.25 0.62
N ASP A 139 14.62 8.16 1.39
CA ASP A 139 14.18 6.83 0.95
C ASP A 139 12.70 6.58 1.29
N GLY A 140 12.03 7.56 1.92
CA GLY A 140 10.61 7.49 2.31
C GLY A 140 10.38 6.81 3.66
N ASN A 141 11.41 6.58 4.47
CA ASN A 141 11.25 6.04 5.81
C ASN A 141 10.82 7.13 6.79
N LYS A 142 9.92 6.82 7.72
CA LYS A 142 9.40 7.76 8.71
C LYS A 142 10.48 8.09 9.74
N LEU A 143 10.91 9.34 9.86
CA LEU A 143 11.88 9.75 10.87
C LEU A 143 11.23 10.14 12.20
N THR A 144 10.11 10.84 12.14
CA THR A 144 9.42 11.31 13.35
C THR A 144 7.91 11.25 13.22
N TRP A 145 7.24 11.16 14.37
CA TRP A 145 5.85 11.52 14.54
C TRP A 145 5.75 12.58 15.63
N ALA A 146 4.98 13.63 15.36
CA ALA A 146 4.64 14.67 16.31
C ALA A 146 3.13 14.79 16.48
N ASP A 147 2.71 15.09 17.70
CA ASP A 147 1.30 15.36 18.01
C ASP A 147 0.83 16.71 17.43
N SER A 148 -0.44 17.03 17.64
CA SER A 148 -1.07 18.27 17.15
C SER A 148 -0.55 19.56 17.78
N TYR A 149 0.26 19.47 18.84
CA TYR A 149 0.96 20.59 19.46
C TYR A 149 2.40 20.73 18.98
N GLY A 150 2.86 19.84 18.09
CA GLY A 150 4.21 19.81 17.56
C GLY A 150 5.23 19.12 18.47
N TYR A 151 4.79 18.40 19.51
CA TYR A 151 5.70 17.61 20.34
C TYR A 151 6.04 16.32 19.63
N VAL A 152 7.32 16.09 19.39
CA VAL A 152 7.81 14.82 18.83
C VAL A 152 7.59 13.70 19.84
N THR A 153 6.72 12.77 19.48
CA THR A 153 6.23 11.69 20.33
C THR A 153 6.88 10.35 19.99
N TRP A 154 7.31 10.17 18.73
CA TRP A 154 8.18 9.08 18.30
C TRP A 154 9.29 9.57 17.37
N THR A 155 10.46 8.96 17.50
CA THR A 155 11.54 9.07 16.51
C THR A 155 12.03 7.69 16.12
N TYR A 156 12.43 7.54 14.86
CA TYR A 156 12.86 6.30 14.28
C TYR A 156 14.22 6.46 13.62
N THR A 157 14.99 5.38 13.57
CA THR A 157 16.23 5.32 12.78
C THR A 157 16.25 4.04 11.97
N TYR A 158 17.03 4.05 10.89
CA TYR A 158 17.10 2.96 9.91
C TYR A 158 18.55 2.68 9.54
N ASP A 159 18.82 1.46 9.09
CA ASP A 159 20.05 1.14 8.37
C ASP A 159 19.96 1.55 6.89
N ALA A 160 21.02 1.29 6.13
CA ALA A 160 21.09 1.66 4.71
C ALA A 160 20.16 0.83 3.80
N ASP A 161 19.62 -0.28 4.30
CA ASP A 161 18.68 -1.14 3.57
C ASP A 161 17.22 -0.81 3.93
N GLY A 162 16.99 0.20 4.78
CA GLY A 162 15.67 0.62 5.24
C GLY A 162 15.12 -0.21 6.40
N ASN A 163 15.93 -1.04 7.06
CA ASN A 163 15.48 -1.78 8.24
C ASN A 163 15.49 -0.85 9.46
N MET A 164 14.39 -0.80 10.20
CA MET A 164 14.25 0.07 11.37
C MET A 164 15.16 -0.39 12.50
N LEU A 165 16.10 0.43 12.94
CA LEU A 165 17.05 0.12 14.01
C LEU A 165 16.55 0.51 15.40
N THR A 166 15.83 1.63 15.50
CA THR A 166 15.35 2.13 16.79
C THR A 166 13.98 2.78 16.67
N GLU A 167 13.16 2.63 17.71
CA GLU A 167 11.98 3.44 17.99
C GLU A 167 12.15 4.08 19.37
N THR A 168 12.18 5.41 19.44
CA THR A 168 12.28 6.15 20.70
C THR A 168 10.98 6.88 20.99
N TYR A 169 10.39 6.60 22.16
CA TYR A 169 9.14 7.18 22.65
C TYR A 169 9.38 8.52 23.33
N TYR A 170 8.32 9.33 23.46
CA TYR A 170 8.36 10.65 24.11
C TYR A 170 8.91 10.65 25.55
N ASN A 171 8.79 9.53 26.26
CA ASN A 171 9.27 9.35 27.63
C ASN A 171 10.76 8.91 27.70
N GLY A 172 11.41 8.76 26.55
CA GLY A 172 12.81 8.31 26.43
C GLY A 172 12.99 6.79 26.41
N ASP A 173 11.91 6.01 26.46
CA ASP A 173 12.01 4.57 26.23
C ASP A 173 12.45 4.31 24.78
N VAL A 174 13.35 3.35 24.61
CA VAL A 174 13.88 2.96 23.31
C VAL A 174 13.66 1.47 23.10
N THR A 175 13.02 1.13 21.99
CA THR A 175 13.03 -0.23 21.43
C THR A 175 14.09 -0.27 20.33
N THR A 176 14.91 -1.32 20.31
CA THR A 176 15.97 -1.50 19.30
C THR A 176 15.83 -2.82 18.58
N HIS A 177 16.22 -2.83 17.31
CA HIS A 177 16.12 -4.00 16.44
C HIS A 177 17.46 -4.32 15.79
N THR A 178 17.69 -5.59 15.51
CA THR A 178 18.83 -6.04 14.70
C THR A 178 18.37 -6.98 13.61
N TYR A 179 19.15 -7.09 12.53
CA TYR A 179 18.79 -7.84 11.34
C TYR A 179 19.97 -8.67 10.83
N ASP A 180 19.67 -9.75 10.12
CA ASP A 180 20.65 -10.45 9.32
C ASP A 180 20.88 -9.74 7.96
N ALA A 181 21.82 -10.28 7.16
CA ALA A 181 22.16 -9.70 5.86
C ALA A 181 21.04 -9.78 4.80
N ASN A 182 19.96 -10.53 5.06
CA ASN A 182 18.79 -10.62 4.19
C ASN A 182 17.64 -9.73 4.69
N GLY A 183 17.85 -8.94 5.75
CA GLY A 183 16.81 -8.10 6.35
C GLY A 183 15.86 -8.84 7.29
N ASN A 184 16.17 -10.08 7.70
CA ASN A 184 15.35 -10.78 8.69
C ASN A 184 15.69 -10.28 10.09
N MET A 185 14.68 -9.85 10.86
CA MET A 185 14.85 -9.32 12.22
C MET A 185 15.36 -10.40 13.18
N LEU A 186 16.56 -10.24 13.74
CA LEU A 186 17.15 -11.18 14.70
C LEU A 186 16.72 -10.89 16.15
N THR A 187 16.58 -9.61 16.51
CA THR A 187 16.24 -9.22 17.88
C THR A 187 15.34 -8.00 17.91
N GLU A 188 14.43 -7.96 18.88
CA GLU A 188 13.71 -6.76 19.32
C GLU A 188 13.97 -6.61 20.82
N THR A 189 14.62 -5.53 21.25
CA THR A 189 14.98 -5.28 22.66
C THR A 189 14.24 -4.06 23.17
N TYR A 190 13.48 -4.22 24.26
CA TYR A 190 12.69 -3.16 24.88
C TYR A 190 13.50 -2.34 25.90
N SER A 191 12.95 -1.21 26.34
CA SER A 191 13.63 -0.30 27.26
C SER A 191 13.92 -0.89 28.65
N ASP A 192 13.16 -1.89 29.07
CA ASP A 192 13.38 -2.63 30.32
C ASP A 192 14.50 -3.69 30.21
N GLY A 193 15.12 -3.82 29.03
CA GLY A 193 16.19 -4.77 28.73
C GLY A 193 15.70 -6.17 28.40
N THR A 194 14.40 -6.43 28.42
CA THR A 194 13.84 -7.69 27.91
C THR A 194 13.84 -7.68 26.38
N SER A 195 13.79 -8.87 25.77
CA SER A 195 13.92 -8.97 24.31
C SER A 195 13.15 -10.15 23.73
N ARG A 196 12.69 -9.98 22.50
CA ARG A 196 12.33 -11.08 21.60
C ARG A 196 13.50 -11.40 20.69
N THR A 197 13.72 -12.68 20.42
CA THR A 197 14.77 -13.12 19.48
C THR A 197 14.23 -14.12 18.48
N TYR A 198 14.75 -14.05 17.27
CA TYR A 198 14.31 -14.84 16.14
C TYR A 198 15.49 -15.53 15.48
N THR A 199 15.25 -16.72 14.93
CA THR A 199 16.20 -17.38 14.03
C THR A 199 15.52 -17.79 12.75
N TYR A 200 16.29 -17.88 11.68
CA TYR A 200 15.79 -18.17 10.34
C TYR A 200 16.62 -19.26 9.69
N GLY A 201 15.97 -20.04 8.83
CA GLY A 201 16.62 -21.00 7.95
C GLY A 201 17.24 -20.29 6.75
N ALA A 202 18.02 -21.04 5.96
CA ALA A 202 18.66 -20.50 4.76
C ALA A 202 17.65 -19.94 3.73
N ASP A 203 16.43 -20.47 3.72
CA ASP A 203 15.35 -20.05 2.81
C ASP A 203 14.53 -18.86 3.37
N GLY A 204 14.95 -18.24 4.48
CA GLY A 204 14.25 -17.12 5.12
C GLY A 204 13.05 -17.51 6.00
N ASN A 205 12.75 -18.81 6.15
CA ASN A 205 11.70 -19.27 7.04
C ASN A 205 12.12 -19.15 8.52
N MET A 206 11.27 -18.57 9.37
CA MET A 206 11.54 -18.38 10.80
C MET A 206 11.57 -19.72 11.55
N LEU A 207 12.71 -20.17 12.04
CA LEU A 207 12.85 -21.45 12.76
C LEU A 207 12.47 -21.35 14.23
N THR A 208 12.80 -20.25 14.90
CA THR A 208 12.48 -20.05 16.31
C THR A 208 12.09 -18.62 16.62
N GLU A 209 11.19 -18.47 17.58
CA GLU A 209 10.94 -17.22 18.29
C GLU A 209 11.12 -17.49 19.79
N THR A 210 11.85 -16.64 20.50
CA THR A 210 11.91 -16.64 21.97
C THR A 210 11.34 -15.34 22.50
N ASP A 211 10.35 -15.43 23.39
CA ASP A 211 9.69 -14.29 23.99
C ASP A 211 10.49 -13.65 25.14
N PRO A 212 10.07 -12.48 25.67
CA PRO A 212 10.75 -11.79 26.77
C PRO A 212 10.85 -12.60 28.06
N GLU A 213 9.96 -13.58 28.27
CA GLU A 213 10.00 -14.51 29.40
C GLU A 213 10.93 -15.71 29.18
N GLY A 214 11.59 -15.79 28.01
CA GLY A 214 12.52 -16.85 27.64
C GLY A 214 11.83 -18.13 27.14
N ARG A 215 10.54 -18.08 26.80
CA ARG A 215 9.82 -19.22 26.22
C ARG A 215 10.06 -19.25 24.71
N THR A 216 10.53 -20.39 24.22
CA THR A 216 10.83 -20.58 22.79
C THR A 216 9.75 -21.37 22.09
N THR A 217 9.26 -20.85 20.97
CA THR A 217 8.45 -21.56 19.99
C THR A 217 9.33 -21.95 18.81
N THR A 218 9.25 -23.21 18.38
CA THR A 218 9.98 -23.72 17.21
C THR A 218 9.01 -24.05 16.09
N TYR A 219 9.33 -23.60 14.89
CA TYR A 219 8.57 -23.86 13.69
C TYR A 219 9.31 -24.86 12.81
N THR A 220 8.58 -25.83 12.29
CA THR A 220 9.10 -26.83 11.36
C THR A 220 8.34 -26.70 10.05
N TYR A 221 9.07 -26.42 8.97
CA TYR A 221 8.51 -26.30 7.63
C TYR A 221 8.90 -27.53 6.83
N GLY A 222 7.90 -28.31 6.43
CA GLY A 222 8.06 -29.58 5.75
C GLY A 222 6.90 -30.51 6.09
N CYS A 223 6.45 -31.28 5.10
CA CYS A 223 5.59 -32.44 5.36
C CYS A 223 6.50 -33.61 5.77
N PRO A 224 6.13 -34.42 6.78
CA PRO A 224 6.82 -35.69 7.04
C PRO A 224 6.78 -36.62 5.82
#